data_AF-A0A3N6H945-F1
#
_entry.id   AF-A0A3N6H945-F1
#
_cell.length_a   1.000
_cell.length_b   1.000
_cell.length_c   1.000
_cell.angle_alpha   90.00
_cell.angle_beta   90.00
_cell.angle_gamma   90.00
#
_symmetry.space_group_name_H-M   'P 1'
#
loop_
_entity.id
_entity.type
_entity.pdbx_description
1 polymer ?
#
loop_
_entity_poly.entity_id
_entity_poly.type
_entity_poly.pdbx_seq_one_letter_code
_entity_poly.pdbx_strand_id
1 'polypeptide(L)'
;MEAERLIEAGRQALASSRGAPAVMAEAWQAQALARAVGGQLLRCGPAELRTEARGLGDIGGPGAAVLYHPLVPAGSVRASQLSEVAVVPQALEALGRLLGDVGIALVGVACDTEEEQLYWQCIEAIDAVDESVDRVHGMLRRLAEQERERALEQERDGPYGVIRGPAGFVSGPS
;
A
#
# COMPACT_ATOMS: atom_id res chain seq x y z
N MET A 1 -0.71 11.55 -13.51
CA MET A 1 -1.20 10.22 -13.92
C MET A 1 -1.84 9.54 -12.72
N GLU A 2 -2.85 8.71 -12.97
CA GLU A 2 -3.51 7.89 -11.94
C GLU A 2 -2.56 6.82 -11.40
N ALA A 3 -2.63 6.56 -10.08
CA ALA A 3 -1.81 5.56 -9.40
C ALA A 3 -1.85 4.18 -10.07
N GLU A 4 -3.04 3.69 -10.41
CA GLU A 4 -3.24 2.35 -11.00
C GLU A 4 -2.49 2.18 -12.32
N ARG A 5 -2.45 3.21 -13.18
CA ARG A 5 -1.71 3.16 -14.44
C ARG A 5 -0.20 3.07 -14.22
N LEU A 6 0.33 3.80 -13.23
CA LEU A 6 1.74 3.75 -12.88
C LEU A 6 2.13 2.40 -12.27
N ILE A 7 1.24 1.81 -11.46
CA ILE A 7 1.41 0.49 -10.88
C ILE A 7 1.44 -0.57 -11.98
N GLU A 8 0.50 -0.53 -12.91
CA GLU A 8 0.46 -1.48 -14.02
C GLU A 8 1.69 -1.36 -14.95
N ALA A 9 2.12 -0.13 -15.25
CA ALA A 9 3.39 0.09 -15.95
C ALA A 9 4.60 -0.49 -15.19
N GLY A 10 4.56 -0.45 -13.85
CA GLY A 10 5.55 -1.11 -12.98
C GLY A 10 5.54 -2.63 -13.12
N ARG A 11 4.36 -3.24 -13.10
CA ARG A 11 4.22 -4.70 -13.24
C ARG A 11 4.70 -5.18 -14.61
N GLN A 12 4.38 -4.46 -15.68
CA GLN A 12 4.83 -4.79 -17.03
C GLN A 12 6.35 -4.65 -17.17
N ALA A 13 6.93 -3.58 -16.62
CA ALA A 13 8.37 -3.38 -16.63
C ALA A 13 9.09 -4.49 -15.86
N LEU A 14 8.64 -4.81 -14.65
CA LEU A 14 9.17 -5.93 -13.86
C LEU A 14 9.08 -7.27 -14.60
N ALA A 15 7.94 -7.58 -15.23
CA ALA A 15 7.78 -8.80 -16.01
C ALA A 15 8.72 -8.86 -17.23
N SER A 16 9.15 -7.70 -17.74
CA SER A 16 10.12 -7.60 -18.84
C SER A 16 11.58 -7.57 -18.37
N SER A 17 11.83 -7.37 -17.08
CA SER A 17 13.18 -7.25 -16.51
C SER A 17 13.97 -8.54 -16.66
N ARG A 18 15.24 -8.40 -17.05
CA ARG A 18 16.17 -9.51 -17.21
C ARG A 18 17.43 -9.28 -16.39
N GLY A 19 17.75 -10.24 -15.54
CA GLY A 19 18.92 -10.21 -14.67
C GLY A 19 18.77 -9.25 -13.48
N ALA A 20 19.70 -9.38 -12.55
CA ALA A 20 19.66 -8.70 -11.26
C ALA A 20 19.55 -7.16 -11.36
N PRO A 21 20.33 -6.45 -12.20
CA PRO A 21 20.28 -4.98 -12.21
C PRO A 21 18.92 -4.42 -12.61
N ALA A 22 18.24 -5.07 -13.56
CA ALA A 22 16.91 -4.65 -14.00
C ALA A 22 15.84 -4.89 -12.93
N VAL A 23 15.91 -6.04 -12.24
CA VAL A 23 15.00 -6.34 -11.12
C VAL A 23 15.22 -5.37 -9.97
N MET A 24 16.47 -5.08 -9.60
CA MET A 24 16.80 -4.10 -8.55
C MET A 24 16.32 -2.70 -8.88
N ALA A 25 16.43 -2.27 -10.15
CA ALA A 25 15.91 -0.98 -10.60
C ALA A 25 14.36 -0.91 -10.51
N GLU A 26 13.66 -1.98 -10.87
CA GLU A 26 12.20 -2.04 -10.77
C GLU A 26 11.71 -2.11 -9.32
N ALA A 27 12.43 -2.82 -8.45
CA ALA A 27 12.16 -2.83 -7.01
C ALA A 27 12.28 -1.42 -6.41
N TRP A 28 13.34 -0.71 -6.78
CA TRP A 28 13.54 0.69 -6.39
C TRP A 28 12.39 1.60 -6.86
N GLN A 29 11.94 1.44 -8.11
CA GLN A 29 10.82 2.21 -8.68
C GLN A 29 9.51 1.91 -7.95
N ALA A 30 9.25 0.64 -7.62
CA ALA A 30 8.07 0.24 -6.85
C ALA A 30 8.09 0.87 -5.46
N GLN A 31 9.23 0.90 -4.78
CA GLN A 31 9.38 1.54 -3.48
C GLN A 31 9.21 3.07 -3.55
N ALA A 32 9.71 3.71 -4.60
CA ALA A 32 9.45 5.13 -4.86
C ALA A 32 7.96 5.42 -5.07
N LEU A 33 7.27 4.56 -5.81
CA LEU A 33 5.83 4.68 -6.04
C LEU A 33 5.03 4.46 -4.75
N ALA A 34 5.39 3.47 -3.94
CA ALA A 34 4.76 3.20 -2.65
C ALA A 34 4.83 4.41 -1.72
N ARG A 35 6.01 5.03 -1.57
CA ARG A 35 6.19 6.26 -0.80
C ARG A 35 5.37 7.43 -1.34
N ALA A 36 5.32 7.60 -2.67
CA ALA A 36 4.53 8.65 -3.28
C ALA A 36 3.02 8.47 -3.05
N VAL A 37 2.52 7.23 -3.11
CA VAL A 37 1.13 6.89 -2.74
C VAL A 37 0.88 7.21 -1.26
N GLY A 38 1.76 6.79 -0.35
CA GLY A 38 1.68 7.15 1.08
C GLY A 38 1.62 8.66 1.31
N GLY A 39 2.50 9.41 0.65
CA GLY A 39 2.51 10.88 0.69
C GLY A 39 1.23 11.52 0.15
N GLN A 40 0.63 10.97 -0.91
CA GLN A 40 -0.64 11.45 -1.44
C GLN A 40 -1.80 11.15 -0.48
N LEU A 41 -1.83 9.96 0.12
CA LEU A 41 -2.84 9.59 1.11
C LEU A 41 -2.72 10.41 2.40
N LEU A 42 -1.51 10.82 2.78
CA LEU A 42 -1.33 11.76 3.88
C LEU A 42 -1.94 13.13 3.61
N ARG A 43 -1.83 13.63 2.37
CA ARG A 43 -2.35 14.95 1.99
C ARG A 43 -3.86 14.95 1.74
N CYS A 44 -4.36 13.93 1.05
CA CYS A 44 -5.69 13.93 0.47
C CYS A 44 -6.56 12.74 0.90
N GLY A 45 -5.98 11.76 1.60
CA GLY A 45 -6.67 10.53 1.99
C GLY A 45 -7.47 10.66 3.30
N PRO A 46 -8.24 9.60 3.63
CA PRO A 46 -9.00 9.53 4.88
C PRO A 46 -8.10 9.64 6.11
N ALA A 47 -8.60 10.29 7.17
CA ALA A 47 -7.81 10.56 8.37
C ALA A 47 -7.35 9.27 9.07
N GLU A 48 -8.16 8.21 8.97
CA GLU A 48 -7.97 6.90 9.55
C GLU A 48 -6.73 6.20 8.96
N LEU A 49 -6.31 6.57 7.75
CA LEU A 49 -5.16 5.97 7.08
C LEU A 49 -3.85 6.68 7.39
N ARG A 50 -3.87 7.87 8.01
CA ARG A 50 -2.68 8.74 8.12
C ARG A 50 -1.49 8.08 8.82
N THR A 51 -1.73 7.24 9.83
CA THR A 51 -0.64 6.54 10.53
C THR A 51 0.11 5.61 9.58
N GLU A 52 -0.62 4.74 8.87
CA GLU A 52 -0.01 3.79 7.94
C GLU A 52 0.53 4.50 6.69
N ALA A 53 -0.16 5.53 6.19
CA ALA A 53 0.29 6.33 5.07
C ALA A 53 1.60 7.09 5.38
N ARG A 54 1.78 7.56 6.62
CA ARG A 54 3.06 8.08 7.09
C ARG A 54 4.13 7.00 7.13
N GLY A 55 3.83 5.86 7.75
CA GLY A 55 4.73 4.72 7.77
C GLY A 55 5.22 4.38 6.36
N LEU A 56 4.30 4.20 5.42
CA LEU A 56 4.59 3.90 4.02
C LEU A 56 5.46 4.97 3.32
N GLY A 57 5.25 6.25 3.65
CA GLY A 57 6.06 7.36 3.14
C GLY A 57 7.49 7.40 3.68
N ASP A 58 7.70 6.86 4.88
CA ASP A 58 8.97 6.91 5.61
C ASP A 58 9.85 5.66 5.40
N ILE A 59 9.30 4.56 4.84
CA ILE A 59 10.06 3.33 4.55
C ILE A 59 11.21 3.64 3.59
N GLY A 60 12.44 3.32 4.00
CA GLY A 60 13.64 3.64 3.23
C GLY A 60 14.04 5.12 3.27
N GLY A 61 13.74 5.81 4.37
CA GLY A 61 14.13 7.21 4.62
C GLY A 61 15.65 7.47 4.63
N PRO A 62 16.10 8.73 4.79
CA PRO A 62 17.42 9.23 4.38
C PRO A 62 18.67 8.58 5.03
N GLY A 63 18.49 7.72 6.03
CA GLY A 63 19.55 6.91 6.65
C GLY A 63 19.76 5.54 5.99
N ALA A 64 18.83 5.10 5.15
CA ALA A 64 19.03 3.96 4.25
C ALA A 64 19.87 4.45 3.07
N ALA A 65 21.18 4.18 3.10
CA ALA A 65 22.14 4.58 2.08
C ALA A 65 21.89 3.99 0.67
N VAL A 66 20.74 3.35 0.41
CA VAL A 66 20.53 2.42 -0.70
C VAL A 66 19.28 2.79 -1.51
N LEU A 67 19.06 4.07 -1.83
CA LEU A 67 18.12 4.42 -2.91
C LEU A 67 18.65 5.55 -3.82
N TYR A 68 19.96 5.78 -3.85
CA TYR A 68 20.59 6.19 -5.11
C TYR A 68 21.00 4.91 -5.82
N HIS A 69 20.08 4.27 -6.56
CA HIS A 69 20.56 3.33 -7.56
C HIS A 69 21.16 4.19 -8.68
N PRO A 70 22.47 4.14 -8.95
CA PRO A 70 23.10 4.94 -10.01
C PRO A 70 22.55 4.66 -11.42
N LEU A 71 21.67 3.65 -11.56
CA LEU A 71 21.07 3.23 -12.82
C LEU A 71 19.74 3.93 -13.18
N VAL A 72 19.11 4.65 -12.25
CA VAL A 72 17.83 5.34 -12.51
C VAL A 72 18.05 6.85 -12.51
N PRO A 73 18.10 7.52 -13.67
CA PRO A 73 18.17 8.98 -13.74
C PRO A 73 17.01 9.63 -12.99
N ALA A 74 17.26 10.71 -12.24
CA ALA A 74 16.25 11.38 -11.41
C ALA A 74 14.98 11.83 -12.18
N GLY A 75 15.04 11.99 -13.51
CA GLY A 75 13.90 12.31 -14.37
C GLY A 75 13.10 11.09 -14.89
N SER A 76 13.49 9.86 -14.54
CA SER A 76 12.85 8.61 -14.98
C SER A 76 12.06 7.90 -13.88
N VAL A 77 11.90 8.55 -12.72
CA VAL A 77 11.20 7.99 -11.56
C VAL A 77 9.70 8.04 -11.83
N ARG A 78 9.04 6.89 -12.02
CA ARG A 78 7.60 6.83 -12.32
C ARG A 78 6.75 7.50 -11.25
N ALA A 79 7.18 7.42 -9.99
CA ALA A 79 6.52 8.06 -8.87
C ALA A 79 6.33 9.58 -9.02
N SER A 80 7.22 10.27 -9.77
CA SER A 80 7.10 11.70 -10.06
C SER A 80 5.88 12.07 -10.92
N GLN A 81 5.33 11.09 -11.65
CA GLN A 81 4.16 11.28 -12.51
C GLN A 81 2.84 11.09 -11.74
N LEU A 82 2.91 10.67 -10.47
CA LEU A 82 1.74 10.48 -9.63
C LEU A 82 1.11 11.84 -9.31
N SER A 83 -0.11 12.06 -9.79
CA SER A 83 -0.87 13.28 -9.49
C SER A 83 -1.96 13.04 -8.45
N GLU A 84 -2.53 11.84 -8.47
CA GLU A 84 -3.66 11.50 -7.60
C GLU A 84 -3.80 9.99 -7.38
N VAL A 85 -4.56 9.66 -6.34
CA VAL A 85 -5.03 8.31 -6.03
C VAL A 85 -6.55 8.37 -6.08
N ALA A 86 -7.13 8.04 -7.24
CA ALA A 86 -8.56 8.24 -7.51
C ALA A 86 -9.44 7.31 -6.67
N VAL A 87 -9.13 6.01 -6.66
CA VAL A 87 -9.86 5.01 -5.87
C VAL A 87 -8.89 4.34 -4.90
N VAL A 88 -8.92 4.80 -3.64
CA VAL A 88 -7.94 4.40 -2.62
C VAL A 88 -7.86 2.87 -2.42
N PRO A 89 -8.96 2.11 -2.21
CA PRO A 89 -8.87 0.66 -2.05
C PRO A 89 -8.23 -0.04 -3.26
N GLN A 90 -8.64 0.33 -4.48
CA GLN A 90 -8.16 -0.31 -5.71
C GLN A 90 -6.68 -0.02 -5.95
N ALA A 91 -6.25 1.23 -5.73
CA ALA A 91 -4.85 1.61 -5.83
C ALA A 91 -3.97 0.89 -4.79
N LEU A 92 -4.47 0.71 -3.56
CA LEU A 92 -3.77 -0.02 -2.51
C LEU A 92 -3.67 -1.52 -2.82
N GLU A 93 -4.74 -2.15 -3.31
CA GLU A 93 -4.72 -3.54 -3.75
C GLU A 93 -3.74 -3.76 -4.91
N ALA A 94 -3.76 -2.88 -5.91
CA ALA A 94 -2.85 -2.94 -7.03
C ALA A 94 -1.39 -2.76 -6.58
N LEU A 95 -1.14 -1.82 -5.66
CA LEU A 95 0.19 -1.57 -5.11
C LEU A 95 0.69 -2.80 -4.32
N GLY A 96 -0.15 -3.40 -3.48
CA GLY A 96 0.19 -4.62 -2.74
C GLY A 96 0.58 -5.78 -3.67
N ARG A 97 -0.12 -5.95 -4.80
CA ARG A 97 0.24 -6.95 -5.82
C ARG A 97 1.59 -6.66 -6.48
N LEU A 98 1.84 -5.41 -6.88
CA LEU A 98 3.14 -5.03 -7.45
C LEU A 98 4.27 -5.28 -6.45
N LEU A 99 4.09 -4.90 -5.19
CA LEU A 99 5.09 -5.14 -4.14
C LEU A 99 5.33 -6.64 -3.91
N GLY A 100 4.28 -7.46 -3.92
CA GLY A 100 4.41 -8.92 -3.88
C GLY A 100 5.18 -9.49 -5.07
N ASP A 101 4.87 -9.04 -6.29
CA ASP A 101 5.57 -9.44 -7.51
C ASP A 101 7.07 -9.06 -7.43
N VAL A 102 7.39 -7.86 -6.91
CA VAL A 102 8.76 -7.39 -6.66
C VAL A 102 9.48 -8.27 -5.63
N GLY A 103 8.83 -8.57 -4.50
CA GLY A 103 9.43 -9.40 -3.45
C GLY A 103 9.83 -10.78 -3.96
N ILE A 104 8.97 -11.42 -4.75
CA ILE A 104 9.27 -12.71 -5.39
C ILE A 104 10.47 -12.59 -6.35
N ALA A 105 10.52 -11.53 -7.16
CA ALA A 105 11.63 -11.31 -8.08
C ALA A 105 12.97 -11.10 -7.35
N LEU A 106 12.96 -10.35 -6.23
CA LEU A 106 14.16 -10.12 -5.40
C LEU A 106 14.66 -11.41 -4.73
N VAL A 107 13.75 -12.29 -4.28
CA VAL A 107 14.14 -13.62 -3.77
C VAL A 107 14.86 -14.41 -4.86
N GLY A 108 14.35 -14.39 -6.10
CA GLY A 108 15.03 -15.02 -7.23
C GLY A 108 16.45 -14.50 -7.45
N VAL A 109 16.63 -13.17 -7.43
CA VAL A 109 17.96 -12.55 -7.55
C VAL A 109 18.89 -12.96 -6.40
N ALA A 110 18.39 -12.95 -5.16
CA ALA A 110 19.15 -13.34 -3.98
C ALA A 110 19.59 -14.80 -4.03
N CYS A 111 18.76 -15.69 -4.59
CA CYS A 111 19.09 -17.10 -4.77
C CYS A 111 20.12 -17.34 -5.88
N ASP A 112 20.09 -16.55 -6.95
CA ASP A 112 20.95 -16.72 -8.13
C ASP A 112 22.31 -16.02 -8.01
N THR A 113 22.48 -15.10 -7.05
CA THR A 113 23.73 -14.34 -6.88
C THR A 113 24.77 -15.08 -6.05
N GLU A 114 26.02 -15.08 -6.51
CA GLU A 114 27.19 -15.49 -5.72
C GLU A 114 27.86 -14.27 -5.04
N GLU A 115 27.46 -13.05 -5.40
CA GLU A 115 28.00 -11.81 -4.84
C GLU A 115 27.34 -11.48 -3.50
N GLU A 116 28.11 -11.54 -2.42
CA GLU A 116 27.65 -11.27 -1.05
C GLU A 116 27.01 -9.89 -0.91
N GLN A 117 27.58 -8.86 -1.53
CA GLN A 117 27.02 -7.50 -1.48
C GLN A 117 25.64 -7.43 -2.12
N LEU A 118 25.44 -8.08 -3.27
CA LEU A 118 24.16 -8.09 -3.97
C LEU A 118 23.11 -8.89 -3.21
N TYR A 119 23.51 -10.00 -2.58
CA TYR A 119 22.64 -10.76 -1.68
C TYR A 119 22.09 -9.87 -0.56
N TRP A 120 22.96 -9.18 0.19
CA TRP A 120 22.52 -8.31 1.28
C TRP A 120 21.65 -7.14 0.81
N GLN A 121 21.96 -6.55 -0.35
CA GLN A 121 21.10 -5.53 -0.97
C GLN A 121 19.71 -6.08 -1.31
N CYS A 122 19.60 -7.35 -1.74
CA CYS A 122 18.31 -7.99 -1.96
C CYS A 122 17.55 -8.18 -0.63
N ILE A 123 18.23 -8.60 0.44
CA ILE A 123 17.60 -8.75 1.76
C ILE A 123 17.04 -7.42 2.26
N GLU A 124 17.81 -6.34 2.19
CA GLU A 124 17.34 -5.00 2.58
C GLU A 124 16.14 -4.54 1.73
N ALA A 125 16.15 -4.85 0.43
CA ALA A 125 15.05 -4.52 -0.46
C ALA A 125 13.80 -5.36 -0.16
N ILE A 126 13.96 -6.65 0.15
CA ILE A 126 12.85 -7.56 0.54
C ILE A 126 12.21 -7.06 1.84
N ASP A 127 13.01 -6.71 2.84
CA ASP A 127 12.50 -6.20 4.12
C ASP A 127 11.71 -4.89 3.92
N ALA A 128 12.21 -3.98 3.06
CA ALA A 128 11.49 -2.74 2.74
C ALA A 128 10.17 -3.00 1.99
N VAL A 129 10.15 -3.99 1.10
CA VAL A 129 8.94 -4.41 0.39
C VAL A 129 7.93 -5.02 1.35
N ASP A 130 8.37 -5.90 2.25
CA ASP A 130 7.51 -6.56 3.24
C ASP A 130 6.87 -5.53 4.19
N GLU A 131 7.68 -4.59 4.71
CA GLU A 131 7.13 -3.51 5.53
C GLU A 131 6.10 -2.68 4.74
N SER A 132 6.36 -2.42 3.45
CA SER A 132 5.43 -1.67 2.60
C SER A 132 4.12 -2.42 2.38
N VAL A 133 4.19 -3.73 2.17
CA VAL A 133 3.03 -4.63 2.05
C VAL A 133 2.21 -4.62 3.35
N ASP A 134 2.86 -4.67 4.49
CA ASP A 134 2.21 -4.59 5.80
C ASP A 134 1.45 -3.29 6.01
N ARG A 135 2.04 -2.14 5.63
CA ARG A 135 1.34 -0.84 5.69
C ARG A 135 0.13 -0.81 4.76
N VAL A 136 0.27 -1.35 3.55
CA VAL A 136 -0.83 -1.43 2.56
C VAL A 136 -1.97 -2.29 3.10
N HIS A 137 -1.68 -3.48 3.63
CA HIS A 137 -2.69 -4.35 4.25
C HIS A 137 -3.33 -3.72 5.49
N GLY A 138 -2.54 -2.99 6.29
CA GLY A 138 -3.06 -2.21 7.42
C GLY A 138 -4.10 -1.18 6.99
N MET A 139 -3.83 -0.45 5.90
CA MET A 139 -4.79 0.52 5.36
C MET A 139 -6.05 -0.15 4.80
N LEU A 140 -5.90 -1.23 4.03
CA LEU A 140 -7.05 -1.97 3.47
C LEU A 140 -7.95 -2.52 4.58
N ARG A 141 -7.36 -3.06 5.66
CA ARG A 141 -8.12 -3.53 6.82
C ARG A 141 -8.93 -2.41 7.48
N ARG A 142 -8.32 -1.23 7.70
CA ARG A 142 -9.03 -0.06 8.26
C ARG A 142 -10.18 0.40 7.37
N LEU A 143 -10.00 0.39 6.05
CA LEU A 143 -11.08 0.73 5.11
C LEU A 143 -12.25 -0.25 5.21
N ALA A 144 -11.96 -1.56 5.29
CA ALA A 144 -12.99 -2.58 5.46
C ALA A 144 -13.72 -2.48 6.81
N GLU A 145 -13.02 -2.14 7.89
CA GLU A 145 -13.61 -1.88 9.20
C GLU A 145 -14.58 -0.69 9.15
N GLN A 146 -14.18 0.42 8.52
CA GLN A 146 -15.02 1.60 8.33
C GLN A 146 -16.28 1.33 7.50
N GLU A 147 -16.15 0.53 6.42
CA GLU A 147 -17.31 0.14 5.61
C GLU A 147 -18.32 -0.67 6.42
N ARG A 148 -17.83 -1.60 7.26
CA ARG A 148 -18.68 -2.40 8.16
C ARG A 148 -19.37 -1.54 9.21
N GLU A 149 -18.65 -0.62 9.86
CA GLU A 149 -19.23 0.30 10.85
C GLU A 149 -20.37 1.12 10.23
N ARG A 150 -20.16 1.68 9.04
CA ARG A 150 -21.19 2.43 8.30
C ARG A 150 -22.39 1.58 7.94
N ALA A 151 -22.18 0.33 7.54
CA ALA A 151 -23.28 -0.59 7.25
C ALA A 151 -24.11 -0.90 8.49
N LEU A 152 -23.47 -1.11 9.65
CA LEU A 152 -24.15 -1.33 10.93
C LEU A 152 -24.91 -0.09 11.41
N GLU A 153 -24.35 1.11 11.23
CA GLU A 153 -25.04 2.37 11.54
C GLU A 153 -26.29 2.57 10.67
N GLN A 154 -26.19 2.27 9.36
CA GLN A 154 -27.33 2.33 8.45
C GLN A 154 -28.42 1.30 8.79
N GLU A 155 -28.04 0.11 9.26
CA GLU A 155 -28.99 -0.89 9.73
C GLU A 155 -29.72 -0.45 11.01
N ARG A 156 -29.01 0.23 11.92
CA ARG A 156 -29.58 0.79 13.16
C ARG A 156 -30.51 1.98 12.92
N ASP A 157 -30.19 2.83 11.95
CA ASP A 157 -31.00 4.00 11.56
C ASP A 157 -32.05 3.68 10.47
N GLY A 158 -32.10 2.43 10.01
CA GLY A 158 -33.09 1.96 9.06
C GLY A 158 -34.52 1.96 9.62
N PRO A 159 -35.56 1.91 8.76
CA PRO A 159 -36.98 2.06 9.14
C PRO A 159 -37.52 0.97 10.09
N TYR A 160 -36.68 -0.02 10.45
CA TYR A 160 -37.00 -1.11 11.38
C TYR A 160 -36.23 -1.03 12.71
N GLY A 161 -35.38 -0.01 12.93
CA GLY A 161 -34.49 0.12 14.10
C GLY A 161 -35.16 0.47 15.43
N VAL A 162 -36.48 0.72 15.46
CA VAL A 162 -37.22 0.93 16.71
C VAL A 162 -37.74 -0.41 17.23
N ILE A 163 -36.89 -1.19 17.91
CA ILE A 163 -37.41 -2.20 18.84
C ILE A 163 -38.10 -1.43 19.97
N ARG A 164 -39.43 -1.36 19.89
CA ARG A 164 -40.30 -0.94 21.00
C ARG A 164 -39.89 -1.74 22.24
N GLY A 165 -39.41 -1.03 23.27
CA GLY A 165 -39.26 -1.58 24.61
C GLY A 165 -40.59 -2.18 25.10
N PRO A 166 -40.55 -3.11 26.07
CA PRO A 166 -41.74 -3.82 26.52
C PRO A 166 -42.77 -2.79 27.03
N ALA A 167 -43.95 -2.84 26.43
CA ALA A 167 -45.08 -1.97 26.78
C ALA A 167 -45.35 -2.08 28.29
N GLY A 168 -45.44 -0.92 28.93
CA GLY A 168 -45.74 -0.80 30.35
C GLY A 168 -46.98 -1.60 30.74
N PHE A 169 -46.84 -2.37 31.82
CA PHE A 169 -47.97 -2.96 32.52
C PHE A 169 -48.72 -1.83 33.23
N VAL A 170 -49.74 -1.28 32.57
CA VAL A 170 -50.75 -0.44 33.23
C VAL A 170 -51.90 -1.37 33.62
N SER A 171 -52.10 -1.55 34.92
CA SER A 171 -53.41 -1.93 35.48
C SER A 171 -53.50 -1.36 36.89
N GLY A 172 -54.20 -0.22 36.98
CA GLY A 172 -54.84 0.24 38.21
C GLY A 172 -56.25 -0.38 38.36
N PRO A 173 -57.13 0.19 39.19
CA PRO A 173 -57.40 -0.30 40.54
C PRO A 173 -58.80 -0.92 40.70
N SER A 174 -58.97 -1.78 41.72
CA SER A 174 -60.18 -1.93 42.55
C SER A 174 -59.86 -2.71 43.81
#